data_AF-A0A2G4HPX6-F1
#
_entry.id   AF-A0A2G4HPX6-F1
#
_cell.length_a   1.000
_cell.length_b   1.000
_cell.length_c   1.000
_cell.angle_alpha   90.00
_cell.angle_beta   90.00
_cell.angle_gamma   90.00
#
_symmetry.space_group_name_H-M   'P 1'
#
loop_
_entity.id
_entity.type
_entity.pdbx_description
1 polymer ?
#
loop_
_entity_poly.entity_id
_entity_poly.type
_entity_poly.pdbx_seq_one_letter_code
_entity_poly.pdbx_strand_id
1 'polypeptide(L)'
;MSQPALTIASLLCDPLLLLACRQWLKGGRYELDDLGSQADPLGALERRREAFDVVLLQQGAFSRNQLEGLMRKGLMLPAVVVGDVSGRLDYHEAEVHLPGDQLEQLSYSIDAAVSRVLRRGLSAASAGQPGAPAPSERWRLPNRLKERLGYLGVFYKRDPSRFLRHLAPQERQELLASLERTYRDLLISYFRDPAAANQALESFVHTAFFSDLPITKAVEIHMNLIDSFWKQLKLEGHKNDFLQDYRLALLDVMAHLCEMYRRTVPADGPLPNPQAPRLDSMALAQEVG
;
A
#
# COMPACT_ATOMS: atom_id res chain seq x y z
N MET A 1 -12.85 22.53 -2.96
CA MET A 1 -11.70 23.02 -3.75
C MET A 1 -11.01 21.79 -4.31
N SER A 2 -10.98 21.69 -5.64
CA SER A 2 -10.62 20.50 -6.41
C SER A 2 -9.17 20.06 -6.15
N GLN A 3 -8.96 18.77 -5.92
CA GLN A 3 -7.62 18.18 -5.89
C GLN A 3 -6.89 18.53 -7.21
N PRO A 4 -5.60 18.91 -7.18
CA PRO A 4 -4.89 19.25 -8.40
C PRO A 4 -4.86 18.05 -9.35
N ALA A 5 -5.03 18.33 -10.64
CA ALA A 5 -4.98 17.30 -11.67
C ALA A 5 -3.62 16.57 -11.65
N LEU A 6 -3.51 15.36 -12.18
CA LEU A 6 -2.27 14.62 -12.41
C LEU A 6 -2.06 14.52 -13.92
N THR A 7 -0.85 14.86 -14.38
CA THR A 7 -0.52 14.88 -15.81
C THR A 7 0.15 13.57 -16.19
N ILE A 8 -0.47 12.83 -17.12
CA ILE A 8 -0.07 11.51 -17.56
C ILE A 8 0.53 11.62 -18.96
N ALA A 9 1.79 11.20 -19.12
CA ALA A 9 2.42 11.01 -20.41
C ALA A 9 2.03 9.64 -21.00
N SER A 10 1.31 9.64 -22.12
CA SER A 10 0.93 8.42 -22.84
C SER A 10 1.98 8.08 -23.90
N LEU A 11 2.60 6.91 -23.76
CA LEU A 11 3.52 6.30 -24.73
C LEU A 11 2.85 5.07 -25.37
N LEU A 12 1.56 5.19 -25.69
CA LEU A 12 0.82 4.15 -26.41
C LEU A 12 0.99 4.35 -27.91
N CYS A 13 1.36 3.27 -28.63
CA CYS A 13 1.48 3.29 -30.08
C CYS A 13 0.15 2.95 -30.77
N ASP A 14 -0.75 2.24 -30.07
CA ASP A 14 -2.07 1.90 -30.60
C ASP A 14 -3.08 3.04 -30.36
N PRO A 15 -3.64 3.64 -31.44
CA PRO A 15 -4.63 4.71 -31.32
C PRO A 15 -5.96 4.26 -30.69
N LEU A 16 -6.35 2.99 -30.82
CA LEU A 16 -7.57 2.45 -30.19
C LEU A 16 -7.40 2.39 -28.68
N LEU A 17 -6.24 1.94 -28.23
CA LEU A 17 -5.87 1.87 -26.83
C LEU A 17 -5.82 3.26 -26.20
N LEU A 18 -5.24 4.23 -26.91
CA LEU A 18 -5.21 5.63 -26.50
C LEU A 18 -6.62 6.21 -26.32
N LEU A 19 -7.53 5.94 -27.27
CA LEU A 19 -8.92 6.40 -27.19
C LEU A 19 -9.65 5.79 -25.99
N ALA A 20 -9.45 4.49 -25.75
CA ALA A 20 -10.02 3.80 -24.61
C ALA A 20 -9.49 4.36 -23.28
N CYS A 21 -8.18 4.58 -23.15
CA CYS A 21 -7.59 5.21 -21.97
C CYS A 21 -8.13 6.63 -21.75
N ARG A 22 -8.27 7.44 -22.81
CA ARG A 22 -8.90 8.77 -22.70
C ARG A 22 -10.33 8.68 -22.21
N GLN A 23 -11.10 7.69 -22.65
CA GLN A 23 -12.49 7.52 -22.23
C GLN A 23 -12.58 7.16 -20.74
N TRP A 24 -11.74 6.26 -20.23
CA TRP A 24 -11.74 5.84 -18.83
C TRP A 24 -11.18 6.89 -17.86
N LEU A 25 -10.36 7.81 -18.36
CA LEU A 25 -9.83 8.93 -17.58
C LEU A 25 -10.74 10.17 -17.59
N LYS A 26 -11.77 10.21 -18.45
CA LYS A 26 -12.75 11.32 -18.49
C LYS A 26 -13.55 11.37 -17.18
N GLY A 27 -13.53 12.53 -16.52
CA GLY A 27 -14.24 12.78 -15.26
C GLY A 27 -13.40 12.59 -14.01
N GLY A 28 -12.16 12.09 -14.14
CA GLY A 28 -11.18 12.05 -13.06
C GLY A 28 -10.31 13.32 -12.98
N ARG A 29 -9.41 13.36 -12.00
CA ARG A 29 -8.39 14.40 -11.85
C ARG A 29 -7.20 14.22 -12.82
N TYR A 30 -7.39 13.64 -14.00
CA TYR A 30 -6.31 13.17 -14.86
C TYR A 30 -6.26 13.92 -16.19
N GLU A 31 -5.08 14.38 -16.58
CA GLU A 31 -4.82 14.97 -17.89
C GLU A 31 -3.89 14.05 -18.68
N LEU A 32 -4.38 13.49 -19.79
CA LEU A 32 -3.61 12.59 -20.64
C LEU A 32 -2.99 13.35 -21.82
N ASP A 33 -1.67 13.38 -21.88
CA ASP A 33 -0.91 13.94 -23.01
C ASP A 33 -0.37 12.80 -23.89
N ASP A 34 -0.61 12.89 -25.20
CA ASP A 34 -0.21 11.85 -26.15
C ASP A 34 1.22 12.14 -26.68
N LEU A 35 2.17 11.34 -26.20
CA LEU A 35 3.55 11.35 -26.69
C LEU A 35 3.80 10.19 -27.66
N GLY A 36 3.04 9.10 -27.58
CA GLY A 36 3.25 7.88 -28.38
C GLY A 36 3.06 8.09 -29.88
N SER A 37 2.25 9.06 -30.29
CA SER A 37 2.07 9.46 -31.69
C SER A 37 3.21 10.33 -32.25
N GLN A 38 4.18 10.74 -31.44
CA GLN A 38 5.28 11.63 -31.87
C GLN A 38 6.46 10.86 -32.46
N ALA A 39 7.26 11.52 -33.32
CA ALA A 39 8.43 10.93 -33.97
C ALA A 39 9.56 10.56 -32.98
N ASP A 40 9.66 11.23 -31.84
CA ASP A 40 10.59 10.91 -30.75
C ASP A 40 9.88 11.03 -29.39
N PRO A 41 9.14 9.98 -28.99
CA PRO A 41 8.30 10.01 -27.78
C PRO A 41 9.15 10.07 -26.50
N LEU A 42 10.34 9.47 -26.51
CA LEU A 42 11.25 9.43 -25.35
C LEU A 42 11.98 10.76 -25.17
N GLY A 43 12.44 11.39 -26.25
CA GLY A 43 13.05 12.72 -26.17
C GLY A 43 12.04 13.82 -25.85
N ALA A 44 10.76 13.65 -26.19
CA ALA A 44 9.68 14.53 -25.76
C ALA A 44 9.41 14.41 -24.25
N LEU A 45 9.39 13.17 -23.73
CA LEU A 45 9.27 12.91 -22.29
C LEU A 45 10.44 13.53 -21.51
N GLU A 46 11.67 13.42 -22.03
CA GLU A 46 12.86 13.99 -21.40
C GLU A 46 12.81 15.52 -21.35
N ARG A 47 12.43 16.17 -22.47
CA ARG A 47 12.32 17.64 -22.54
C ARG A 47 11.24 18.20 -21.62
N ARG A 48 10.16 17.45 -21.39
CA ARG A 48 9.02 17.86 -20.56
C ARG A 48 8.93 17.05 -19.26
N ARG A 49 10.05 16.53 -18.76
CA ARG A 49 10.10 15.62 -17.59
C ARG A 49 9.47 16.19 -16.32
N GLU A 50 9.49 17.50 -16.14
CA GLU A 50 8.90 18.17 -14.99
C GLU A 50 7.40 18.43 -15.17
N ALA A 51 6.85 18.30 -16.37
CA ALA A 51 5.42 18.49 -16.60
C ALA A 51 4.60 17.22 -16.29
N PHE A 52 5.25 16.05 -16.27
CA PHE A 52 4.57 14.76 -16.12
C PHE A 52 4.73 14.17 -14.73
N ASP A 53 3.63 13.58 -14.24
CA ASP A 53 3.58 12.91 -12.94
C ASP A 53 3.57 11.39 -13.08
N VAL A 54 3.02 10.88 -14.19
CA VAL A 54 2.82 9.45 -14.45
C VAL A 54 3.09 9.17 -15.92
N VAL A 55 3.60 7.98 -16.22
CA VAL A 55 3.82 7.49 -17.58
C VAL A 55 2.96 6.26 -17.84
N LEU A 56 2.27 6.23 -18.97
CA LEU A 56 1.53 5.09 -19.47
C LEU A 56 2.33 4.48 -20.62
N LEU A 57 2.75 3.22 -20.47
CA LEU A 57 3.59 2.51 -21.44
C LEU A 57 2.76 1.42 -22.11
N GLN A 58 2.91 1.22 -23.41
CA GLN A 58 2.41 0.01 -24.06
C GLN A 58 3.49 -1.08 -23.98
N GLN A 59 3.11 -2.28 -23.56
CA GLN A 59 4.04 -3.40 -23.48
C GLN A 59 4.60 -3.74 -24.86
N GLY A 60 5.91 -3.94 -24.93
CA GLY A 60 6.62 -4.25 -26.18
C GLY A 60 6.77 -3.08 -27.16
N ALA A 61 6.25 -1.89 -26.86
CA ALA A 61 6.41 -0.71 -27.72
C ALA A 61 7.83 -0.13 -27.70
N PHE A 62 8.57 -0.31 -26.60
CA PHE A 62 9.93 0.19 -26.44
C PHE A 62 10.90 -0.93 -26.11
N SER A 63 12.12 -0.82 -26.65
CA SER A 63 13.19 -1.76 -26.32
C SER A 63 13.72 -1.50 -24.90
N ARG A 64 14.13 -2.56 -24.21
CA ARG A 64 14.74 -2.47 -22.87
C ARG A 64 15.90 -1.47 -22.81
N ASN A 65 16.74 -1.41 -23.84
CA ASN A 65 17.85 -0.45 -23.92
C ASN A 65 17.40 1.02 -23.92
N GLN A 66 16.23 1.31 -24.52
CA GLN A 66 15.67 2.67 -24.54
C GLN A 66 15.11 3.05 -23.18
N LEU A 67 14.42 2.12 -22.53
CA LEU A 67 13.88 2.28 -21.17
C LEU A 67 15.01 2.42 -20.15
N GLU A 68 16.06 1.58 -20.22
CA GLU A 68 17.27 1.72 -19.41
C GLU A 68 17.98 3.06 -19.64
N GLY A 69 17.95 3.59 -20.87
CA GLY A 69 18.43 4.93 -21.21
C GLY A 69 17.72 6.03 -20.42
N LEU A 70 16.38 5.94 -20.29
CA LEU A 70 15.60 6.86 -19.45
C LEU A 70 15.97 6.70 -17.96
N MET A 71 16.19 5.48 -17.50
CA MET A 71 16.60 5.22 -16.11
C MET A 71 17.94 5.87 -15.77
N ARG A 72 18.94 5.72 -16.66
CA ARG A 72 20.28 6.31 -16.49
C ARG A 72 20.23 7.84 -16.46
N LYS A 73 19.25 8.43 -17.15
CA LYS A 73 18.99 9.88 -17.17
C LYS A 73 18.16 10.37 -15.96
N GLY A 74 17.83 9.48 -15.01
CA GLY A 74 17.13 9.84 -13.78
C GLY A 74 15.62 10.07 -13.94
N LEU A 75 15.02 9.65 -15.05
CA LEU A 75 13.57 9.70 -15.27
C LEU A 75 12.90 8.48 -14.63
N MET A 76 12.62 8.55 -13.32
CA MET A 76 11.90 7.53 -12.55
C MET A 76 10.49 8.00 -12.19
N LEU A 77 9.66 8.18 -13.21
CA LEU A 77 8.24 8.51 -13.04
C LEU A 77 7.41 7.24 -12.75
N PRO A 78 6.38 7.30 -11.89
CA PRO A 78 5.37 6.23 -11.77
C PRO A 78 4.89 5.75 -13.13
N ALA A 79 4.93 4.44 -13.36
CA ALA A 79 4.57 3.86 -14.64
C ALA A 79 3.45 2.82 -14.53
N VAL A 80 2.52 2.89 -15.49
CA VAL A 80 1.50 1.87 -15.75
C VAL A 80 1.78 1.27 -17.13
N VAL A 81 2.06 -0.03 -17.18
CA VAL A 81 2.34 -0.77 -18.41
C VAL A 81 1.06 -1.47 -18.85
N VAL A 82 0.56 -1.13 -20.04
CA VAL A 82 -0.64 -1.68 -20.63
C VAL A 82 -0.26 -2.84 -21.54
N GLY A 83 -0.69 -4.06 -21.18
CA GLY A 83 -0.34 -5.30 -21.88
C GLY A 83 -0.49 -6.52 -21.00
N ASP A 84 -0.04 -7.67 -21.49
CA ASP A 84 -0.13 -8.94 -20.78
C ASP A 84 0.63 -8.92 -19.45
N VAL A 85 -0.01 -9.43 -18.40
CA VAL A 85 0.61 -9.60 -17.06
C VAL A 85 1.60 -10.76 -17.12
N SER A 86 2.78 -10.50 -17.69
CA SER A 86 3.83 -11.51 -17.91
C SER A 86 4.77 -11.68 -16.73
N GLY A 87 4.63 -10.85 -15.68
CA GLY A 87 5.50 -10.84 -14.50
C GLY A 87 6.93 -10.37 -14.77
N ARG A 88 7.20 -9.86 -15.98
CA ARG A 88 8.48 -9.27 -16.36
C ARG A 88 8.49 -7.78 -16.02
N LEU A 89 9.64 -7.28 -15.60
CA LEU A 89 9.83 -5.84 -15.39
C LEU A 89 10.20 -5.19 -16.72
N ASP A 90 9.36 -4.28 -17.19
CA ASP A 90 9.54 -3.58 -18.46
C ASP A 90 10.30 -2.26 -18.26
N TYR A 91 10.03 -1.52 -17.18
CA TYR A 91 10.54 -0.19 -16.92
C TYR A 91 11.21 -0.03 -15.54
N HIS A 92 10.49 -0.28 -14.45
CA HIS A 92 11.07 -0.24 -13.09
C HIS A 92 10.29 -1.11 -12.10
N GLU A 93 10.93 -1.54 -11.00
CA GLU A 93 10.35 -2.45 -9.99
C GLU A 93 9.09 -1.96 -9.23
N ALA A 94 8.63 -0.75 -9.53
CA ALA A 94 7.45 -0.10 -8.93
C ALA A 94 6.31 0.10 -9.94
N GLU A 95 6.48 -0.38 -11.18
CA GLU A 95 5.48 -0.30 -12.22
C GLU A 95 4.26 -1.14 -11.87
N VAL A 96 3.13 -0.80 -12.48
CA VAL A 96 1.87 -1.54 -12.38
C VAL A 96 1.52 -2.03 -13.77
N HIS A 97 1.31 -3.33 -13.92
CA HIS A 97 0.83 -3.91 -15.17
C HIS A 97 -0.70 -3.89 -15.17
N LEU A 98 -1.27 -3.45 -16.29
CA LEU A 98 -2.70 -3.37 -16.53
C LEU A 98 -3.00 -4.08 -17.85
N PRO A 99 -3.72 -5.20 -17.85
CA PRO A 99 -4.09 -5.84 -19.11
C PRO A 99 -5.10 -4.97 -19.87
N GLY A 100 -5.01 -5.03 -21.21
CA GLY A 100 -5.76 -4.14 -22.11
C GLY A 100 -7.28 -4.34 -22.06
N ASP A 101 -7.74 -5.45 -21.47
CA ASP A 101 -9.14 -5.79 -21.22
C ASP A 101 -9.68 -5.23 -19.90
N GLN A 102 -8.83 -4.68 -19.02
CA GLN A 102 -9.19 -4.15 -17.68
C GLN A 102 -8.96 -2.63 -17.56
N LEU A 103 -9.10 -1.89 -18.65
CA LEU A 103 -8.84 -0.44 -18.68
C LEU A 103 -9.75 0.37 -17.73
N GLU A 104 -10.86 -0.18 -17.26
CA GLU A 104 -11.70 0.41 -16.21
C GLU A 104 -10.94 0.59 -14.88
N GLN A 105 -9.90 -0.19 -14.63
CA GLN A 105 -9.05 -0.08 -13.43
C GLN A 105 -7.88 0.90 -13.61
N LEU A 106 -7.82 1.63 -14.73
CA LEU A 106 -6.71 2.52 -15.05
C LEU A 106 -6.48 3.59 -13.98
N SER A 107 -7.55 4.25 -13.51
CA SER A 107 -7.47 5.26 -12.44
C SER A 107 -6.87 4.69 -11.16
N TYR A 108 -7.30 3.49 -10.75
CA TYR A 108 -6.76 2.79 -9.58
C TYR A 108 -5.29 2.39 -9.78
N SER A 109 -4.95 1.90 -10.98
CA SER A 109 -3.60 1.48 -11.33
C SER A 109 -2.60 2.64 -11.33
N ILE A 110 -3.04 3.83 -11.76
CA ILE A 110 -2.28 5.08 -11.68
C ILE A 110 -2.01 5.45 -10.21
N ASP A 111 -3.05 5.49 -9.38
CA ASP A 111 -2.91 5.80 -7.95
C ASP A 111 -2.00 4.77 -7.23
N ALA A 112 -2.11 3.49 -7.62
CA ALA A 112 -1.25 2.41 -7.13
C ALA A 112 0.21 2.61 -7.55
N ALA A 113 0.48 2.95 -8.81
CA ALA A 113 1.82 3.21 -9.33
C ALA A 113 2.47 4.40 -8.59
N VAL A 114 1.73 5.49 -8.44
CA VAL A 114 2.15 6.68 -7.67
C VAL A 114 2.47 6.29 -6.23
N SER A 115 1.58 5.54 -5.56
CA SER A 115 1.77 5.09 -4.19
C SER A 115 2.97 4.16 -4.00
N ARG A 116 3.27 3.29 -4.99
CA ARG A 116 4.46 2.42 -4.97
C ARG A 116 5.75 3.24 -5.05
N VAL A 117 5.79 4.24 -5.92
CA VAL A 117 6.96 5.14 -6.04
C VAL A 117 7.16 5.99 -4.79
N LEU A 118 6.08 6.55 -4.22
CA LEU A 118 6.16 7.34 -2.98
C LEU A 118 6.70 6.52 -1.80
N ARG A 119 6.22 5.28 -1.63
CA ARG A 119 6.70 4.36 -0.58
C ARG A 119 8.18 4.02 -0.74
N ARG A 120 8.65 3.83 -1.97
CA ARG A 120 10.08 3.58 -2.25
C ARG A 120 10.95 4.81 -2.05
N GLY A 121 10.49 6.00 -2.44
CA GLY A 121 11.19 7.26 -2.19
C GLY A 121 11.43 7.49 -0.69
N LEU A 122 10.44 7.16 0.15
CA LEU A 122 10.55 7.17 1.61
C LEU A 122 11.49 6.09 2.17
N SER A 123 11.62 4.94 1.51
CA SER A 123 12.50 3.85 1.96
C SER A 123 13.97 4.10 1.57
N ALA A 124 14.22 4.63 0.37
CA ALA A 124 15.54 5.08 -0.08
C ALA A 124 16.06 6.29 0.72
N ALA A 125 15.15 7.12 1.24
CA ALA A 125 15.44 8.23 2.15
C ALA A 125 16.06 7.78 3.47
N SER A 126 15.54 6.69 4.05
CA SER A 126 16.05 6.12 5.31
C SER A 126 17.29 5.27 5.11
N ALA A 127 17.48 4.67 3.93
CA ALA A 127 18.67 3.92 3.58
C ALA A 127 19.72 4.84 2.94
N GLY A 128 20.41 5.64 3.76
CA GLY A 128 21.55 6.44 3.32
C GLY A 128 22.69 5.56 2.81
N GLN A 129 22.65 5.18 1.53
CA GLN A 129 23.78 4.53 0.86
C GLN A 129 24.76 5.58 0.33
N PRO A 130 26.05 5.50 0.68
CA PRO A 130 27.07 6.40 0.16
C PRO A 130 27.46 5.95 -1.26
N GLY A 131 27.29 6.82 -2.26
CA GLY A 131 27.87 6.64 -3.60
C GLY A 131 26.92 6.67 -4.80
N ALA A 132 25.62 6.92 -4.63
CA ALA A 132 24.72 7.11 -5.78
C ALA A 132 24.82 8.57 -6.32
N PRO A 133 24.76 8.78 -7.65
CA PRO A 133 24.85 10.10 -8.27
C PRO A 133 23.74 11.04 -7.76
N ALA A 134 24.07 12.33 -7.73
CA ALA A 134 23.40 13.45 -7.04
C ALA A 134 21.94 13.22 -6.58
N PRO A 135 21.64 13.36 -5.27
CA PRO A 135 20.32 13.12 -4.71
C PRO A 135 19.25 14.10 -5.19
N SER A 136 19.60 15.29 -5.68
CA SER A 136 18.72 16.46 -5.83
C SER A 136 17.39 16.23 -6.58
N GLU A 137 17.37 15.36 -7.59
CA GLU A 137 16.22 15.20 -8.49
C GLU A 137 15.28 14.08 -8.10
N ARG A 138 15.81 13.00 -7.49
CA ARG A 138 15.01 11.84 -7.04
C ARG A 138 13.99 12.21 -5.96
N TRP A 139 14.23 13.30 -5.22
CA TRP A 139 13.37 13.81 -4.15
C TRP A 139 12.32 14.83 -4.59
N ARG A 140 12.49 15.47 -5.76
CA ARG A 140 11.55 16.51 -6.23
C ARG A 140 10.20 15.92 -6.63
N LEU A 141 10.22 14.80 -7.34
CA LEU A 141 9.00 14.13 -7.80
C LEU A 141 8.14 13.61 -6.63
N PRO A 142 8.69 12.88 -5.63
CA PRO A 142 7.89 12.46 -4.47
C PRO A 142 7.30 13.61 -3.67
N ASN A 143 8.00 14.73 -3.53
CA ASN A 143 7.50 15.88 -2.78
C ASN A 143 6.39 16.61 -3.55
N ARG A 144 6.56 16.82 -4.86
CA ARG A 144 5.50 17.36 -5.73
C ARG A 144 4.24 16.50 -5.75
N LEU A 145 4.41 15.18 -5.85
CA LEU A 145 3.31 14.23 -5.80
C LEU A 145 2.61 14.30 -4.43
N LYS A 146 3.35 14.34 -3.31
CA LYS A 146 2.77 14.50 -1.97
C LYS A 146 1.99 15.80 -1.80
N GLU A 147 2.51 16.92 -2.28
CA GLU A 147 1.83 18.23 -2.25
C GLU A 147 0.53 18.20 -3.05
N ARG A 148 0.54 17.55 -4.23
CA ARG A 148 -0.65 17.41 -5.08
C ARG A 148 -1.68 16.42 -4.54
N LEU A 149 -1.21 15.37 -3.85
CA LEU A 149 -2.06 14.31 -3.33
C LEU A 149 -2.59 14.61 -1.92
N GLY A 150 -2.07 15.64 -1.25
CA GLY A 150 -2.63 16.14 0.01
C GLY A 150 -2.52 15.17 1.20
N TYR A 151 -1.53 14.26 1.22
CA TYR A 151 -1.35 13.27 2.29
C TYR A 151 -0.94 13.90 3.63
N LEU A 152 -1.87 14.55 4.32
CA LEU A 152 -1.73 15.00 5.71
C LEU A 152 -2.87 14.39 6.53
N GLY A 153 -2.65 13.14 6.89
CA GLY A 153 -3.57 12.35 7.70
C GLY A 153 -3.28 12.44 9.20
N VAL A 154 -4.32 12.41 10.04
CA VAL A 154 -4.18 12.12 11.46
C VAL A 154 -4.11 10.60 11.61
N PHE A 155 -2.93 10.07 11.92
CA PHE A 155 -2.70 8.64 12.08
C PHE A 155 -3.01 8.19 13.50
N TYR A 156 -3.45 6.93 13.67
CA TYR A 156 -3.26 6.24 14.94
C TYR A 156 -1.77 6.27 15.29
N LYS A 157 -1.43 6.90 16.41
CA LYS A 157 -0.04 7.07 16.86
C LYS A 157 0.48 5.73 17.39
N ARG A 158 0.86 4.84 16.48
CA ARG A 158 1.56 3.59 16.81
C ARG A 158 2.98 3.93 17.25
N ASP A 159 3.43 3.31 18.32
CA ASP A 159 4.79 3.48 18.82
C ASP A 159 5.74 2.57 18.03
N PRO A 160 6.64 3.12 17.18
CA PRO A 160 7.52 2.30 16.37
C PRO A 160 8.48 1.47 17.20
N SER A 161 8.79 1.86 18.43
CA SER A 161 9.68 1.10 19.30
C SER A 161 9.11 -0.27 19.68
N ARG A 162 7.78 -0.40 19.68
CA ARG A 162 7.06 -1.63 20.04
C ARG A 162 6.78 -2.56 18.86
N PHE A 163 7.27 -2.22 17.67
CA PHE A 163 7.12 -3.08 16.51
C PHE A 163 7.96 -4.34 16.66
N LEU A 164 7.41 -5.48 16.22
CA LEU A 164 8.05 -6.79 16.32
C LEU A 164 9.50 -6.81 15.79
N ARG A 165 9.79 -5.99 14.76
CA ARG A 165 11.11 -5.85 14.15
C ARG A 165 12.13 -5.07 14.99
N HIS A 166 11.69 -4.29 15.96
CA HIS A 166 12.55 -3.44 16.80
C HIS A 166 12.69 -3.96 18.25
N LEU A 167 11.85 -4.92 18.66
CA LEU A 167 11.91 -5.53 19.99
C LEU A 167 13.18 -6.37 20.18
N ALA A 168 13.63 -6.44 21.43
CA ALA A 168 14.71 -7.35 21.81
C ALA A 168 14.28 -8.81 21.60
N PRO A 169 15.22 -9.76 21.38
CA PRO A 169 14.89 -11.16 21.09
C PRO A 169 13.98 -11.81 22.14
N GLN A 170 14.16 -11.48 23.42
CA GLN A 170 13.36 -12.03 24.52
C GLN A 170 11.92 -11.48 24.49
N GLU A 171 11.76 -10.15 24.44
CA GLU A 171 10.45 -9.49 24.35
C GLU A 171 9.68 -9.95 23.09
N ARG A 172 10.40 -10.15 21.99
CA ARG A 172 9.83 -10.69 20.75
C ARG A 172 9.28 -12.10 20.95
N GLN A 173 10.01 -12.98 21.65
CA GLN A 173 9.53 -14.33 21.95
C GLN A 173 8.32 -14.29 22.87
N GLU A 174 8.32 -13.44 23.89
CA GLU A 174 7.20 -13.26 24.82
C GLU A 174 5.94 -12.77 24.10
N LEU A 175 6.08 -11.79 23.20
CA LEU A 175 4.99 -11.29 22.36
C LEU A 175 4.43 -12.38 21.43
N LEU A 176 5.29 -13.13 20.75
CA LEU A 176 4.85 -14.23 19.88
C LEU A 176 4.15 -15.33 20.68
N ALA A 177 4.69 -15.73 21.83
CA ALA A 177 4.05 -16.68 22.72
C ALA A 177 2.71 -16.18 23.27
N SER A 178 2.56 -14.86 23.47
CA SER A 178 1.27 -14.25 23.85
C SER A 178 0.28 -14.33 22.69
N LEU A 179 0.69 -13.98 21.47
CA LEU A 179 -0.14 -14.06 20.27
C LEU A 179 -0.59 -15.50 19.99
N GLU A 180 0.30 -16.47 20.12
CA GLU A 180 -0.02 -17.90 19.98
C GLU A 180 -1.05 -18.36 21.01
N ARG A 181 -0.91 -17.94 22.28
CA ARG A 181 -1.88 -18.24 23.35
C ARG A 181 -3.26 -17.65 23.03
N THR A 182 -3.33 -16.36 22.71
CA THR A 182 -4.60 -15.71 22.36
C THR A 182 -5.24 -16.33 21.11
N TYR A 183 -4.44 -16.68 20.10
CA TYR A 183 -4.95 -17.34 18.90
C TYR A 183 -5.45 -18.76 19.19
N ARG A 184 -4.77 -19.49 20.08
CA ARG A 184 -5.24 -20.80 20.55
C ARG A 184 -6.58 -20.68 21.26
N ASP A 185 -6.74 -19.70 22.14
CA ASP A 185 -7.99 -19.44 22.86
C ASP A 185 -9.12 -19.09 21.89
N LEU A 186 -8.82 -18.29 20.86
CA LEU A 186 -9.73 -18.02 19.75
C LEU A 186 -10.18 -19.31 19.07
N LEU A 187 -9.26 -20.17 18.64
CA LEU A 187 -9.63 -21.42 17.95
C LEU A 187 -10.49 -22.33 18.85
N ILE A 188 -10.13 -22.49 20.12
CA ILE A 188 -10.86 -23.36 21.05
C ILE A 188 -12.30 -22.86 21.29
N SER A 189 -12.49 -21.54 21.35
CA SER A 189 -13.79 -20.92 21.58
C SER A 189 -14.60 -20.69 20.31
N TYR A 190 -13.97 -20.65 19.12
CA TYR A 190 -14.56 -20.19 17.86
C TYR A 190 -15.95 -20.77 17.54
N PHE A 191 -16.09 -22.10 17.64
CA PHE A 191 -17.35 -22.79 17.36
C PHE A 191 -18.21 -23.06 18.61
N ARG A 192 -17.69 -22.80 19.81
CA ARG A 192 -18.32 -23.18 21.08
C ARG A 192 -18.94 -22.00 21.82
N ASP A 193 -18.23 -20.87 21.84
CA ASP A 193 -18.59 -19.67 22.58
C ASP A 193 -18.27 -18.43 21.74
N PRO A 194 -19.26 -17.88 21.02
CA PRO A 194 -19.07 -16.70 20.17
C PRO A 194 -18.60 -15.46 20.94
N ALA A 195 -18.97 -15.30 22.21
CA ALA A 195 -18.58 -14.14 22.99
C ALA A 195 -17.09 -14.21 23.35
N ALA A 196 -16.63 -15.36 23.86
CA ALA A 196 -15.22 -15.59 24.14
C ALA A 196 -14.36 -15.55 22.87
N ALA A 197 -14.86 -16.10 21.75
CA ALA A 197 -14.20 -16.05 20.46
C ALA A 197 -13.99 -14.62 19.98
N ASN A 198 -15.04 -13.78 20.02
CA ASN A 198 -14.92 -12.37 19.63
C ASN A 198 -13.92 -11.60 20.49
N GLN A 199 -13.89 -11.85 21.80
CA GLN A 199 -12.92 -11.22 22.69
C GLN A 199 -11.49 -11.65 22.37
N ALA A 200 -11.25 -12.94 22.15
CA ALA A 200 -9.94 -13.46 21.76
C ALA A 200 -9.52 -12.93 20.38
N LEU A 201 -10.46 -12.82 19.44
CA LEU A 201 -10.27 -12.23 18.11
C LEU A 201 -9.84 -10.77 18.23
N GLU A 202 -10.60 -9.92 18.92
CA GLU A 202 -10.26 -8.51 19.13
C GLU A 202 -8.90 -8.34 19.80
N SER A 203 -8.62 -9.14 20.85
CA SER A 203 -7.34 -9.09 21.56
C SER A 203 -6.16 -9.48 20.68
N PHE A 204 -6.31 -10.53 19.87
CA PHE A 204 -5.28 -10.94 18.92
C PHE A 204 -5.03 -9.85 17.88
N VAL A 205 -6.11 -9.35 17.26
CA VAL A 205 -6.05 -8.35 16.18
C VAL A 205 -5.43 -7.04 16.70
N HIS A 206 -5.82 -6.57 17.88
CA HIS A 206 -5.22 -5.38 18.49
C HIS A 206 -3.72 -5.54 18.70
N THR A 207 -3.30 -6.63 19.34
CA THR A 207 -1.88 -6.92 19.60
C THR A 207 -1.09 -7.02 18.29
N ALA A 208 -1.63 -7.72 17.30
CA ALA A 208 -1.00 -7.87 15.98
C ALA A 208 -0.89 -6.53 15.23
N PHE A 209 -1.94 -5.69 15.28
CA PHE A 209 -1.94 -4.38 14.64
C PHE A 209 -0.92 -3.40 15.27
N PHE A 210 -0.87 -3.32 16.61
CA PHE A 210 0.04 -2.42 17.31
C PHE A 210 1.50 -2.86 17.25
N SER A 211 1.76 -4.17 17.15
CA SER A 211 3.11 -4.71 16.97
C SER A 211 3.59 -4.74 15.51
N ASP A 212 2.78 -4.27 14.56
CA ASP A 212 3.07 -4.31 13.12
C ASP A 212 3.39 -5.75 12.65
N LEU A 213 2.62 -6.73 13.14
CA LEU A 213 2.78 -8.15 12.82
C LEU A 213 2.52 -8.39 11.33
N PRO A 214 3.47 -8.98 10.58
CA PRO A 214 3.24 -9.35 9.19
C PRO A 214 2.10 -10.38 9.07
N ILE A 215 1.24 -10.24 8.06
CA ILE A 215 0.14 -11.20 7.80
C ILE A 215 0.67 -12.63 7.67
N THR A 216 1.84 -12.80 7.06
CA THR A 216 2.50 -14.11 6.93
C THR A 216 2.77 -14.77 8.28
N LYS A 217 3.06 -13.98 9.33
CA LYS A 217 3.24 -14.51 10.70
C LYS A 217 1.92 -14.89 11.36
N ALA A 218 0.83 -14.19 11.10
CA ALA A 218 -0.49 -14.61 11.58
C ALA A 218 -0.92 -15.96 10.96
N VAL A 219 -0.65 -16.16 9.66
CA VAL A 219 -0.89 -17.45 8.98
C VAL A 219 0.01 -18.54 9.54
N GLU A 220 1.28 -18.25 9.81
CA GLU A 220 2.22 -19.20 10.42
C GLU A 220 1.74 -19.67 11.80
N ILE A 221 1.31 -18.74 12.66
CA ILE A 221 0.72 -19.07 13.98
C ILE A 221 -0.48 -20.01 13.81
N HIS A 222 -1.38 -19.70 12.88
CA HIS A 222 -2.53 -20.55 12.57
C HIS A 222 -2.10 -21.97 12.18
N MET A 223 -1.19 -22.10 11.21
CA MET A 223 -0.75 -23.40 10.70
C MET A 223 -0.06 -24.24 11.78
N ASN A 224 0.79 -23.62 12.61
CA ASN A 224 1.45 -24.30 13.71
C ASN A 224 0.44 -24.83 14.74
N LEU A 225 -0.61 -24.07 15.04
CA LEU A 225 -1.65 -24.49 15.96
C LEU A 225 -2.51 -25.62 15.37
N ILE A 226 -2.89 -25.55 14.09
CA ILE A 226 -3.61 -26.63 13.42
C ILE A 226 -2.79 -27.92 13.40
N ASP A 227 -1.49 -27.86 13.10
CA ASP A 227 -0.60 -29.02 13.17
C ASP A 227 -0.50 -29.59 14.59
N SER A 228 -0.43 -28.72 15.61
CA SER A 228 -0.42 -29.16 17.01
C SER A 228 -1.71 -29.89 17.41
N PHE A 229 -2.88 -29.37 17.01
CA PHE A 229 -4.18 -30.01 17.26
C PHE A 229 -4.29 -31.33 16.49
N TRP A 230 -3.82 -31.38 15.25
CA TRP A 230 -3.81 -32.59 14.45
C TRP A 230 -2.98 -33.71 15.11
N LYS A 231 -1.77 -33.37 15.57
CA LYS A 231 -0.90 -34.30 16.31
C LYS A 231 -1.59 -34.83 17.57
N GLN A 232 -2.21 -33.94 18.34
CA GLN A 232 -2.91 -34.31 19.58
C GLN A 232 -4.11 -35.23 19.31
N LEU A 233 -4.99 -34.86 18.37
CA LEU A 233 -6.18 -35.66 18.02
C LEU A 233 -5.81 -37.04 17.47
N LYS A 234 -4.70 -37.14 16.72
CA LYS A 234 -4.19 -38.41 16.21
C LYS A 234 -3.73 -39.34 17.34
N LEU A 235 -3.14 -38.80 18.40
CA LEU A 235 -2.77 -39.56 19.59
C LEU A 235 -4.00 -40.03 20.39
N GLU A 236 -5.05 -39.20 20.41
CA GLU A 236 -6.33 -39.50 21.08
C GLU A 236 -7.26 -40.40 20.25
N GLY A 237 -6.92 -40.68 18.98
CA GLY A 237 -7.71 -41.51 18.08
C GLY A 237 -8.97 -40.83 17.51
N HIS A 238 -9.03 -39.50 17.58
CA HIS A 238 -10.16 -38.72 17.07
C HIS A 238 -10.02 -38.38 15.58
N LYS A 239 -11.17 -38.18 14.90
CA LYS A 239 -11.21 -37.64 13.53
C LYS A 239 -10.71 -36.19 13.53
N ASN A 240 -10.05 -35.79 12.47
CA ASN A 240 -9.40 -34.47 12.33
C ASN A 240 -9.92 -33.66 11.13
N ASP A 241 -10.92 -34.15 10.40
CA ASP A 241 -11.46 -33.49 9.20
C ASP A 241 -12.01 -32.08 9.52
N PHE A 242 -12.57 -31.89 10.71
CA PHE A 242 -13.11 -30.60 11.18
C PHE A 242 -12.05 -29.51 11.34
N LEU A 243 -10.76 -29.84 11.40
CA LEU A 243 -9.70 -28.84 11.50
C LEU A 243 -9.68 -27.90 10.29
N GLN A 244 -10.23 -28.33 9.15
CA GLN A 244 -10.40 -27.49 7.97
C GLN A 244 -11.38 -26.33 8.21
N ASP A 245 -12.33 -26.49 9.14
CA ASP A 245 -13.33 -25.47 9.43
C ASP A 245 -12.70 -24.25 10.11
N TYR A 246 -11.57 -24.42 10.79
CA TYR A 246 -10.80 -23.30 11.36
C TYR A 246 -10.22 -22.35 10.30
N ARG A 247 -10.27 -22.69 9.00
CA ARG A 247 -10.01 -21.72 7.93
C ARG A 247 -10.94 -20.51 8.02
N LEU A 248 -12.17 -20.68 8.52
CA LEU A 248 -13.09 -19.58 8.78
C LEU A 248 -12.54 -18.63 9.85
N ALA A 249 -11.97 -19.15 10.93
CA ALA A 249 -11.33 -18.34 11.96
C ALA A 249 -10.14 -17.54 11.42
N LEU A 250 -9.34 -18.12 10.51
CA LEU A 250 -8.25 -17.40 9.86
C LEU A 250 -8.77 -16.26 8.97
N LEU A 251 -9.81 -16.51 8.18
CA LEU A 251 -10.45 -15.48 7.35
C LEU A 251 -10.98 -14.33 8.20
N ASP A 252 -11.58 -14.64 9.34
CA ASP A 252 -12.15 -13.64 10.25
C ASP A 252 -11.07 -12.74 10.87
N VAL A 253 -9.96 -13.34 11.32
CA VAL A 253 -8.78 -12.60 11.80
C VAL A 253 -8.21 -11.70 10.70
N MET A 254 -8.08 -12.21 9.47
CA MET A 254 -7.59 -11.41 8.34
C MET A 254 -8.53 -10.25 8.01
N ALA A 255 -9.84 -10.47 8.02
CA ALA A 255 -10.84 -9.43 7.78
C ALA A 255 -10.75 -8.32 8.83
N HIS A 256 -10.66 -8.67 10.11
CA HIS A 256 -10.54 -7.71 11.21
C HIS A 256 -9.23 -6.91 11.15
N LEU A 257 -8.10 -7.57 10.84
CA LEU A 257 -6.83 -6.87 10.65
C LEU A 257 -6.88 -5.90 9.47
N CYS A 258 -7.40 -6.35 8.32
CA CYS A 258 -7.57 -5.52 7.12
C CYS A 258 -8.45 -4.30 7.42
N GLU A 259 -9.55 -4.49 8.15
CA GLU A 259 -10.45 -3.40 8.54
C GLU A 259 -9.77 -2.42 9.50
N MET A 260 -8.97 -2.89 10.46
CA MET A 260 -8.17 -2.01 11.32
C MET A 260 -7.18 -1.17 10.51
N TYR A 261 -6.42 -1.78 9.59
CA TYR A 261 -5.51 -1.04 8.71
C TYR A 261 -6.28 -0.05 7.83
N ARG A 262 -7.44 -0.43 7.28
CA ARG A 262 -8.29 0.45 6.46
C ARG A 262 -8.75 1.67 7.24
N ARG A 263 -9.20 1.51 8.48
CA ARG A 263 -9.64 2.63 9.35
C ARG A 263 -8.53 3.58 9.76
N THR A 264 -7.27 3.13 9.69
CA THR A 264 -6.12 3.98 10.02
C THR A 264 -5.66 4.87 8.87
N VAL A 265 -6.15 4.60 7.66
CA VAL A 265 -6.04 5.53 6.54
C VAL A 265 -7.13 6.59 6.74
N PRO A 266 -6.77 7.87 7.00
CA PRO A 266 -7.77 8.91 7.13
C PRO A 266 -8.55 9.00 5.82
N ALA A 267 -9.87 9.16 5.93
CA ALA A 267 -10.66 9.58 4.78
C ALA A 267 -10.09 10.89 4.24
N ASP A 268 -10.15 11.10 2.91
CA ASP A 268 -9.77 12.35 2.24
C ASP A 268 -10.64 13.51 2.77
N GLY A 269 -10.34 13.99 3.98
CA GLY A 269 -10.97 15.11 4.64
C GLY A 269 -10.26 16.40 4.21
N PRO A 270 -11.00 17.52 4.10
CA PRO A 270 -10.39 18.80 3.81
C PRO A 270 -9.32 19.12 4.86
N LEU A 271 -8.16 19.57 4.38
CA LEU A 271 -7.05 20.05 5.20
C LEU A 271 -7.57 20.99 6.30
N PRO A 272 -7.16 20.83 7.57
CA PRO A 272 -7.41 21.85 8.57
C PRO A 272 -6.72 23.13 8.11
N ASN A 273 -7.51 24.18 7.89
CA ASN A 273 -7.02 25.47 7.45
C ASN A 273 -6.04 26.01 8.51
N PRO A 274 -4.74 26.19 8.22
CA PRO A 274 -3.78 26.70 9.20
C PRO A 274 -4.06 28.16 9.61
N GLN A 275 -5.03 28.82 8.97
CA GLN A 275 -5.49 30.18 9.28
C GLN A 275 -6.83 30.25 10.03
N ALA A 276 -7.40 29.12 10.47
CA ALA A 276 -8.54 29.21 11.39
C ALA A 276 -8.05 29.76 12.74
N PRO A 277 -8.60 30.88 13.23
CA PRO A 277 -8.22 31.39 14.55
C PRO A 277 -8.52 30.29 15.57
N ARG A 278 -7.52 29.96 16.39
CA ARG A 278 -7.72 29.18 17.61
C ARG A 278 -8.73 29.95 18.44
N LEU A 279 -9.98 29.51 18.44
CA LEU A 279 -10.94 29.99 19.41
C LEU A 279 -10.46 29.46 20.77
N ASP A 280 -9.95 30.41 21.55
CA ASP A 280 -9.36 30.22 22.85
C ASP A 280 -10.29 29.39 23.75
N SER A 281 -9.78 28.26 24.21
CA SER A 281 -10.28 27.62 25.43
C SER A 281 -9.71 28.38 26.63
N MET A 282 -10.23 29.58 26.85
CA MET A 282 -10.07 30.35 28.10
C MET A 282 -11.43 30.92 28.49
N ALA A 283 -12.26 30.09 29.12
CA ALA A 283 -13.28 30.52 30.06
C ALA A 283 -13.93 29.28 30.69
N LEU A 284 -13.36 28.77 31.78
CA LEU A 284 -14.13 28.34 32.96
C LEU A 284 -13.16 28.06 34.12
N ALA A 285 -12.72 29.13 34.77
CA ALA A 285 -12.30 29.07 36.16
C ALA A 285 -12.69 30.40 36.80
N GLN A 286 -13.40 30.28 37.93
CA GLN A 286 -13.85 31.34 38.85
C GLN A 286 -15.15 32.05 38.46
N GLU A 287 -16.25 31.61 39.09
CA GLU A 287 -16.86 32.41 40.15
C GLU A 287 -17.37 31.48 41.26
N VAL A 288 -16.68 31.56 42.41
CA VAL A 288 -17.20 31.20 43.73
C VAL A 288 -17.38 32.53 44.43
N GLY A 289 -18.60 32.84 44.81
CA GLY A 289 -19.04 34.03 45.53
C GLY A 289 -20.54 33.92 45.79
#